data_AF-A0A2E2VCF2-F1
#
_entry.id   AF-A0A2E2VCF2-F1
#
_cell.length_a   1.000
_cell.length_b   1.000
_cell.length_c   1.000
_cell.angle_alpha   90.00
_cell.angle_beta   90.00
_cell.angle_gamma   90.00
#
_symmetry.space_group_name_H-M   'P 1'
#
loop_
_entity.id
_entity.type
_entity.pdbx_description
1 polymer ?
#
loop_
_entity_poly.entity_id
_entity_poly.type
_entity_poly.pdbx_seq_one_letter_code
_entity_poly.pdbx_strand_id
1 'polypeptide(L)' 'MQPIRRVLFVGLGLSISFIGLLVWNIPLGDGEDSVNYWYGWIYFGWGLFGCFGLGPLVILYGLFKGLTSPPK' A
#
# COMPACT_ATOMS: atom_id res chain seq x y z
N MET A 1 -12.17 0.18 21.47
CA MET A 1 -12.66 0.24 20.07
C MET A 1 -13.01 -1.16 19.61
N GLN A 2 -14.15 -1.34 18.92
CA GLN A 2 -14.64 -2.66 18.53
C GLN A 2 -13.63 -3.41 17.62
N PRO A 3 -13.42 -4.72 17.80
CA PRO A 3 -12.48 -5.53 17.02
C PRO A 3 -12.69 -5.41 15.50
N ILE A 4 -13.94 -5.17 15.08
CA ILE A 4 -14.34 -4.85 13.71
C ILE A 4 -13.49 -3.72 13.10
N ARG A 5 -13.24 -2.65 13.85
CA ARG A 5 -12.49 -1.50 13.35
C ARG A 5 -11.01 -1.83 13.13
N ARG A 6 -10.44 -2.73 13.94
CA ARG A 6 -9.07 -3.24 13.77
C ARG A 6 -8.97 -4.09 12.50
N VAL A 7 -9.93 -5.01 12.30
CA VAL A 7 -10.01 -5.86 11.10
C VAL A 7 -10.16 -5.01 9.84
N LEU A 8 -10.95 -3.92 9.88
CA LEU A 8 -11.10 -3.01 8.74
C LEU A 8 -9.77 -2.35 8.33
N PHE A 9 -8.97 -1.85 9.28
CA PHE A 9 -7.66 -1.25 8.95
C PHE A 9 -6.66 -2.28 8.42
N VAL A 10 -6.64 -3.48 9.01
CA VAL A 10 -5.78 -4.57 8.53
C VAL A 10 -6.17 -4.97 7.11
N GLY A 11 -7.46 -5.18 6.85
CA GLY A 11 -7.97 -5.50 5.52
C GLY A 11 -7.69 -4.39 4.51
N LEU A 12 -7.87 -3.13 4.88
CA LEU A 12 -7.59 -1.98 4.01
C LEU A 12 -6.10 -1.87 3.68
N GLY A 13 -5.22 -2.09 4.66
CA GLY A 13 -3.78 -2.11 4.44
C GLY A 13 -3.33 -3.27 3.54
N LEU A 14 -3.91 -4.46 3.69
CA LEU A 14 -3.66 -5.60 2.79
C LEU A 14 -4.11 -5.31 1.36
N SER A 15 -5.30 -4.71 1.19
CA SER A 15 -5.79 -4.31 -0.14
C SER A 15 -4.87 -3.28 -0.79
N ILE A 16 -4.36 -2.30 -0.04
CA ILE A 16 -3.40 -1.30 -0.55
C ILE A 16 -2.10 -2.00 -0.97
N SER A 17 -1.57 -2.90 -0.14
CA SER A 17 -0.36 -3.65 -0.48
C SER A 17 -0.55 -4.48 -1.75
N PHE A 18 -1.71 -5.12 -1.91
CA PHE A 18 -2.04 -5.92 -3.08
C PHE A 18 -2.16 -5.05 -4.35
N ILE A 19 -2.81 -3.89 -4.26
CA ILE A 19 -2.87 -2.92 -5.36
C ILE A 19 -1.47 -2.43 -5.73
N GLY A 20 -0.62 -2.14 -4.74
CA GLY A 20 0.79 -1.79 -4.96
C GLY A 20 1.55 -2.89 -5.70
N LEU A 21 1.33 -4.16 -5.34
CA LEU A 21 1.93 -5.32 -6.01
C LEU A 21 1.48 -5.42 -7.49
N LEU A 22 0.19 -5.19 -7.77
CA LEU A 22 -0.33 -5.18 -9.14
C LEU A 22 0.30 -4.05 -9.97
N VAL A 23 0.40 -2.85 -9.40
CA VAL A 23 1.02 -1.69 -10.07
C VAL A 23 2.52 -1.91 -10.29
N TRP A 24 3.21 -2.55 -9.32
CA TRP A 24 4.61 -2.93 -9.43
C TRP A 24 4.88 -3.97 -10.53
N ASN A 25 3.89 -4.81 -10.85
CA ASN A 25 4.04 -5.84 -11.88
C ASN A 25 3.84 -5.31 -13.31
N ILE A 26 3.46 -4.04 -13.47
CA ILE A 26 3.37 -3.41 -14.79
C ILE A 26 4.79 -3.32 -15.37
N PRO A 27 5.05 -3.89 -16.55
CA PRO A 27 6.38 -3.89 -17.14
C PRO A 27 6.86 -2.46 -17.37
N LEU A 28 8.12 -2.22 -16.99
CA LEU A 28 8.84 -1.02 -17.39
C LEU A 28 8.97 -1.09 -18.92
N GLY A 29 8.26 -0.24 -19.64
CA GLY A 29 8.22 -0.27 -21.11
C GLY A 29 9.64 -0.27 -21.70
N ASP A 30 9.84 -1.08 -22.75
CA ASP A 30 11.13 -1.17 -23.43
C ASP A 30 11.45 0.14 -24.16
N GLY A 31 12.68 0.59 -24.00
CA GLY A 31 13.09 2.00 -24.05
C GLY A 31 13.27 2.62 -25.43
N GLU A 32 12.26 2.60 -26.29
CA GLU A 32 12.28 3.40 -27.53
C GLU A 32 11.58 4.77 -27.36
N ASP A 33 10.65 4.89 -26.41
CA ASP A 33 9.94 6.13 -26.08
C ASP A 33 10.23 6.60 -24.64
N SER A 34 10.92 7.73 -24.52
CA SER A 34 11.31 8.34 -23.23
C SER A 34 10.12 8.66 -22.32
N VAL A 35 8.96 8.99 -22.90
CA VAL A 35 7.70 9.22 -22.16
C VAL A 35 7.22 7.92 -21.53
N ASN A 36 7.24 6.81 -22.28
CA ASN A 36 6.77 5.50 -21.83
C ASN A 36 7.66 4.94 -20.72
N TYR A 37 8.97 5.18 -20.83
CA TYR A 37 9.95 4.87 -19.78
C TYR A 37 9.69 5.65 -18.48
N TRP A 38 9.41 6.96 -18.57
CA TRP A 38 9.14 7.79 -17.39
C TRP A 38 7.85 7.38 -16.67
N TYR A 39 6.79 7.07 -17.41
CA TYR A 39 5.57 6.51 -16.84
C TYR A 39 5.82 5.15 -16.17
N GLY A 40 6.62 4.27 -16.79
CA GLY A 40 7.02 3.01 -16.17
C GLY A 40 7.68 3.20 -14.80
N TRP A 41 8.61 4.14 -14.68
CA TRP A 41 9.27 4.47 -13.42
C TRP A 41 8.31 5.01 -12.35
N ILE A 42 7.31 5.78 -12.75
CA ILE A 42 6.26 6.26 -11.84
C ILE A 42 5.46 5.07 -11.29
N TYR A 43 4.98 4.18 -12.16
CA TYR A 43 4.24 2.98 -11.72
C TYR A 43 5.10 2.10 -10.82
N PHE A 44 6.38 1.92 -11.14
CA PHE A 44 7.32 1.23 -10.27
C PHE A 44 7.43 1.89 -8.88
N GLY A 45 7.64 3.21 -8.82
CA GLY A 45 7.72 3.95 -7.55
C GLY A 45 6.43 3.86 -6.73
N TRP A 46 5.27 4.04 -7.37
CA TRP A 46 3.96 3.92 -6.73
C TRP A 46 3.65 2.50 -6.26
N GLY A 47 4.06 1.50 -7.03
CA GLY A 47 3.95 0.09 -6.67
C GLY A 47 4.74 -0.24 -5.40
N LEU A 48 6.00 0.24 -5.31
CA LEU A 48 6.85 0.09 -4.12
C LEU A 48 6.20 0.72 -2.91
N PHE A 49 5.77 1.98 -3.09
CA PHE A 49 5.21 2.78 -2.02
C PHE A 49 3.89 2.21 -1.51
N GLY A 50 3.01 1.72 -2.39
CA GLY A 50 1.78 1.02 -2.01
C GLY A 50 2.06 -0.29 -1.28
N CYS A 51 2.96 -1.12 -1.83
CA CYS A 51 3.24 -2.47 -1.33
C CYS A 51 3.96 -2.46 0.03
N PHE A 52 5.00 -1.63 0.17
CA PHE A 52 5.92 -1.66 1.32
C PHE A 52 5.85 -0.40 2.20
N GLY A 53 5.25 0.69 1.73
CA GLY A 53 5.08 1.92 2.49
C GLY A 53 3.68 2.01 3.11
N LEU A 54 2.70 2.44 2.31
CA LEU A 54 1.34 2.76 2.73
C LEU A 54 0.60 1.57 3.33
N GLY A 55 0.59 0.41 2.66
CA GLY A 55 -0.12 -0.77 3.14
C GLY A 55 0.32 -1.20 4.54
N PRO A 56 1.62 -1.47 4.78
CA PRO A 56 2.14 -1.79 6.11
C PRO A 56 1.88 -0.69 7.14
N LEU A 57 1.98 0.59 6.76
CA LEU A 57 1.73 1.70 7.67
C LEU A 57 0.26 1.74 8.14
N VAL A 58 -0.69 1.48 7.24
CA VAL A 58 -2.12 1.38 7.59
C VAL A 58 -2.38 0.18 8.51
N ILE A 59 -1.74 -0.96 8.25
CA ILE A 59 -1.81 -2.15 9.13
C ILE A 59 -1.29 -1.79 10.53
N LEU A 60 -0.08 -1.20 10.61
CA LEU A 60 0.54 -0.78 11.86
C LEU A 60 -0.32 0.24 12.60
N TYR A 61 -0.92 1.20 11.90
CA TYR A 61 -1.84 2.16 12.50
C TYR A 61 -3.07 1.48 13.12
N GLY A 62 -3.68 0.52 12.40
CA GLY A 62 -4.77 -0.28 12.92
C GLY A 62 -4.38 -1.11 14.15
N LEU A 63 -3.16 -1.63 14.17
CA LEU A 63 -2.62 -2.43 15.28
C LEU A 63 -2.28 -1.58 16.51
N PHE A 64 -1.52 -0.50 16.35
CA PHE A 64 -1.00 0.31 17.46
C PHE A 64 -2.00 1.31 18.02
N LYS A 65 -2.78 2.00 17.17
CA LYS A 65 -3.84 2.88 17.67
C LYS A 65 -5.00 2.09 18.29
N GLY A 66 -5.13 0.81 17.95
CA GLY A 66 -6.01 -0.13 18.64
C GLY A 66 -5.53 -0.52 20.04
N LEU A 67 -4.23 -0.39 20.34
CA LEU A 67 -3.62 -0.74 21.63
C LEU A 67 -3.59 0.43 22.63
N THR A 68 -3.55 1.68 22.15
CA THR A 68 -3.39 2.88 23.00
C THR A 68 -4.70 3.59 23.35
N SER A 69 -5.85 3.16 22.81
CA SER A 69 -7.13 3.72 23.23
C SER A 69 -7.53 3.12 24.59
N PRO A 70 -7.63 3.90 25.68
CA PRO A 70 -8.07 3.38 26.96
C PRO A 70 -9.47 2.76 26.80
N PRO A 71 -9.76 1.64 27.48
CA PRO A 71 -11.13 1.16 27.59
C PRO A 71 -11.96 2.27 28.26
N LYS A 72 -13.03 2.69 27.59
CA LYS A 72 -14.12 3.43 28.23
C LYS A 72 -15.04 2.42 28.89
#